data_AF-A0A523UZQ1-F1
#
_entry.id   AF-A0A523UZQ1-F1
#
_cell.length_a   1.000
_cell.length_b   1.000
_cell.length_c   1.000
_cell.angle_alpha   90.00
_cell.angle_beta   90.00
_cell.angle_gamma   90.00
#
_symmetry.space_group_name_H-M   'P 1'
#
loop_
_entity.id
_entity.type
_entity.pdbx_description
1 polymer ?
#
loop_
_entity_poly.entity_id
_entity_poly.type
_entity_poly.pdbx_seq_one_letter_code
_entity_poly.pdbx_strand_id
1 'polypeptide(L)' 'MRRLVSDTIILELKSVRPVIKAHEIQLANYLVATGKPIGLLLNFGESRVEVKREIRDLV' A
#
# COMPACT_ATOMS: atom_id res chain seq x y z
N MET A 1 -8.46 8.61 -2.12
CA MET A 1 -9.66 7.74 -2.06
C MET A 1 -9.20 6.35 -1.64
N ARG A 2 -9.59 5.86 -0.46
CA ARG A 2 -9.19 4.52 0.02
C ARG A 2 -10.30 3.54 -0.27
N ARG A 3 -10.00 2.48 -1.02
CA ARG A 3 -10.93 1.38 -1.28
C ARG A 3 -10.50 0.19 -0.43
N LEU A 4 -11.38 -0.22 0.48
CA LEU A 4 -11.26 -1.46 1.22
C LEU A 4 -11.55 -2.61 0.24
N VAL A 5 -10.67 -3.60 0.16
CA VAL A 5 -10.96 -4.84 -0.59
C VAL A 5 -11.02 -5.97 0.43
N SER A 6 -12.18 -6.63 0.51
CA SER A 6 -12.41 -7.85 1.31
C SER A 6 -12.14 -7.75 2.83
N ASP A 7 -12.39 -6.59 3.45
CA ASP A 7 -12.14 -6.28 4.89
C ASP A 7 -10.73 -6.58 5.45
N THR A 8 -9.86 -7.21 4.67
CA THR A 8 -8.56 -7.76 5.08
C THR A 8 -7.40 -7.08 4.37
N ILE A 9 -7.65 -6.42 3.24
CA ILE A 9 -6.60 -5.82 2.40
C ILE A 9 -6.80 -4.29 2.35
N ILE A 10 -5.69 -3.56 2.46
CA ILE A 10 -5.60 -2.14 2.07
C ILE A 10 -5.06 -2.06 0.65
N LEU A 11 -5.79 -1.41 -0.25
CA LEU A 11 -5.31 -1.08 -1.58
C LEU A 11 -5.02 0.41 -1.70
N GLU A 12 -3.79 0.75 -2.07
CA GLU A 12 -3.32 2.09 -2.34
C GLU A 12 -2.95 2.23 -3.83
N LEU A 13 -3.57 3.20 -4.50
CA LEU A 13 -3.30 3.51 -5.91
C LEU A 13 -2.54 4.83 -6.01
N LYS A 14 -1.45 4.84 -6.78
CA LYS A 14 -0.64 6.04 -7.06
C LYS A 14 -0.34 6.18 -8.55
N SER A 15 0.06 7.39 -8.94
CA SER A 15 0.57 7.70 -10.27
C SER A 15 1.73 8.70 -10.14
N VAL A 16 2.85 8.25 -9.57
CA VAL A 16 4.01 9.07 -9.21
C VAL A 16 5.31 8.51 -9.80
N ARG A 17 6.29 9.39 -10.04
CA ARG A 17 7.66 9.02 -10.47
C ARG A 17 8.68 9.67 -9.50
N PRO A 18 9.46 8.92 -8.70
CA PRO A 18 9.37 7.49 -8.37
C PRO A 18 8.50 7.21 -7.12
N VAL A 19 8.23 5.93 -6.82
CA VAL A 19 7.77 5.54 -5.48
C VAL A 19 8.93 5.70 -4.49
N ILE A 20 8.73 6.53 -3.47
CA ILE A 20 9.71 6.78 -2.40
C ILE A 20 9.34 6.05 -1.11
N LYS A 21 10.31 5.91 -0.19
CA LYS A 21 10.14 5.20 1.09
C LYS A 21 8.98 5.73 1.94
N ALA A 22 8.70 7.03 1.87
CA ALA A 22 7.57 7.64 2.58
C ALA A 22 6.21 7.02 2.19
N HIS A 23 6.06 6.57 0.95
CA HIS A 23 4.84 5.90 0.49
C HIS A 23 4.67 4.52 1.13
N GLU A 24 5.75 3.78 1.34
CA GLU A 24 5.73 2.48 2.03
C GLU A 24 5.41 2.65 3.51
N ILE A 25 6.03 3.64 4.16
CA ILE A 25 5.76 3.98 5.58
C ILE A 25 4.30 4.38 5.77
N GLN A 26 3.74 5.17 4.83
CA GLN A 26 2.33 5.52 4.83
C GLN A 26 1.45 4.27 4.83
N LEU A 27 1.69 3.33 3.91
CA LEU A 27 0.94 2.08 3.82
C LEU A 27 1.08 1.24 5.11
N ALA A 28 2.30 1.11 5.65
CA ALA A 28 2.56 0.37 6.88
C ALA A 28 1.80 0.95 8.08
N ASN A 29 1.82 2.28 8.26
CA ASN A 29 1.07 2.95 9.33
C ASN A 29 -0.43 2.65 9.26
N TYR A 30 -0.95 2.53 8.05
CA TYR A 30 -2.35 2.20 7.87
C TYR A 30 -2.66 0.73 8.15
N LEU A 31 -1.76 -0.19 7.85
CA LEU A 31 -1.92 -1.59 8.26
C LEU A 31 -1.96 -1.70 9.79
N VAL A 32 -1.07 -0.99 10.49
CA VAL A 32 -1.06 -0.94 11.96
C VAL A 32 -2.36 -0.32 12.49
N ALA A 33 -2.75 0.87 12.02
CA ALA A 33 -3.92 1.60 12.52
C ALA A 33 -5.26 0.89 12.26
N THR A 34 -5.31 0.01 11.26
CA THR A 34 -6.55 -0.72 10.89
C THR A 34 -6.54 -2.18 11.31
N GLY A 35 -5.43 -2.68 11.87
CA GLY A 35 -5.26 -4.10 12.20
C GLY A 35 -5.21 -5.03 10.99
N LYS A 36 -5.18 -4.51 9.76
CA LYS A 36 -5.23 -5.32 8.53
C LYS A 36 -3.89 -6.01 8.27
N PRO A 37 -3.89 -7.27 7.81
CA PRO A 37 -2.66 -8.03 7.60
C PRO A 37 -1.91 -7.64 6.32
N ILE A 38 -2.58 -7.15 5.28
CA ILE A 38 -2.00 -7.02 3.94
C ILE A 38 -2.27 -5.63 3.34
N GLY A 39 -1.23 -5.02 2.79
CA GLY A 39 -1.29 -3.81 1.98
C GLY A 39 -0.76 -4.05 0.57
N LEU A 40 -1.43 -3.47 -0.43
CA LEU A 40 -0.98 -3.44 -1.82
C LEU A 40 -0.85 -2.00 -2.29
N LEU A 41 0.32 -1.62 -2.79
CA LEU A 41 0.57 -0.35 -3.46
C LEU A 41 0.72 -0.63 -4.96
N LEU A 42 -0.21 -0.09 -5.76
CA LEU A 42 -0.13 -0.11 -7.23
C LEU A 42 0.20 1.30 -7.72
N ASN A 43 1.32 1.45 -8.41
CA ASN A 43 1.75 2.72 -8.99
C ASN A 43 1.74 2.65 -10.52
N PHE A 44 0.97 3.56 -11.14
CA PHE A 44 0.83 3.71 -12.59
C PHE A 44 1.63 4.90 -13.14
N GLY A 45 2.52 5.46 -12.32
CA GLY A 45 3.25 6.68 -12.67
C GLY A 45 4.31 6.49 -13.75
N GLU A 46 4.81 5.26 -13.93
CA GLU A 46 5.87 4.92 -14.90
C GLU A 46 5.32 4.18 -16.14
N SER A 47 6.21 3.89 -17.09
CA SER A 47 5.88 3.09 -18.30
C SER A 47 5.34 1.68 -18.00
N ARG A 48 5.48 1.21 -16.75
CA ARG A 48 4.96 -0.06 -16.26
C ARG A 48 4.31 0.16 -14.89
N VAL A 49 3.34 -0.70 -14.58
CA VAL A 49 2.75 -0.75 -13.24
C VAL A 49 3.77 -1.31 -12.26
N GLU A 50 4.09 -0.53 -11.23
CA GLU A 50 4.86 -1.01 -10.08
C GLU A 50 3.90 -1.51 -9.00
N VAL A 51 4.19 -2.70 -8.46
CA VAL A 51 3.39 -3.37 -7.44
C VAL A 51 4.26 -3.65 -6.23
N LYS A 52 3.86 -3.15 -5.05
CA LYS A 52 4.49 -3.48 -3.76
C LYS A 52 3.47 -4.11 -2.82
N ARG A 53 3.92 -5.13 -2.09
CA ARG A 53 3.13 -5.82 -1.07
C ARG A 53 3.78 -5.60 0.29
N GLU A 54 2.98 -5.11 1.22
CA GLU A 54 3.36 -4.94 2.62
C GLU A 54 2.58 -5.93 3.49
N ILE A 55 3.27 -6.57 4.44
CA ILE A 55 2.69 -7.49 5.40
C ILE A 55 2.86 -6.88 6.79
N ARG A 56 1.78 -6.84 7.56
CA ARG A 56 1.85 -6.41 8.95
C ARG A 56 2.42 -7.56 9.79
N ASP A 57 3.70 -7.46 10.14
CA ASP A 57 4.28 -8.35 11.14
C ASP A 57 3.86 -7.92 12.55
N LEU A 58 3.28 -8.88 13.27
CA LEU A 58 3.00 -8.80 14.69
C LEU A 58 4.24 -9.34 15.41
N VAL A 59 5.21 -8.47 15.68
CA VAL A 59 6.28 -8.77 16.65
C VAL A 59 5.91 -8.13 17.98
#